data_AF-A0A1X7T975-F1
#
_entry.id   AF-A0A1X7T975-F1
#
_cell.length_a   1.000
_cell.length_b   1.000
_cell.length_c   1.000
_cell.angle_alpha   90.00
_cell.angle_beta   90.00
_cell.angle_gamma   90.00
#
_symmetry.space_group_name_H-M   'P 1'
#
loop_
_entity.id
_entity.type
_entity.pdbx_description
1 polymer ?
#
loop_
_entity_poly.entity_id
_entity_poly.type
_entity_poly.pdbx_seq_one_letter_code
_entity_poly.pdbx_strand_id
1 'polypeptide(L)'
;MVTSCRFLDGIIGDSSSKGRFVSMKAKQWESYVRMLTLVAGDHPQEAYIALTKSLQNEWLYLQKVTPNCGHLFQSVEDSLSSVFIPALIGHNASSRDRTLFYLPVRFDGLNIRDPIVNAESLYNTSREATQVLSDSIKGFHEFSLSDHMELILSTRSAFIKAQHDIYAQIFSKIFDSSDLVSKRFLSRNRDSLSAWLTDTPISKDDFHLSAIEFRDALCLRYMKPLLQLPPNCDGCGDVFTTSHALDCRRSGLIIYRHNKIHDLLFSFSSLVWTQTVKQPIVKDSTSSNPPFDSLIADLGARGVWQPQTTTLFDIRIVDTDVPSYLTKSPEAVFKHC
;
A
#
# COMPACT_ATOMS: atom_id res chain seq x y z
N MET A 1 50.32 -6.96 -1.43
CA MET A 1 49.52 -5.96 -0.69
C MET A 1 48.06 -6.21 -0.99
N VAL A 2 47.23 -6.45 0.05
CA VAL A 2 45.78 -6.56 -0.12
C VAL A 2 45.21 -5.14 -0.01
N THR A 3 44.72 -4.58 -1.12
CA THR A 3 44.17 -3.22 -1.18
C THR A 3 42.72 -3.14 -0.68
N SER A 4 42.01 -4.27 -0.70
CA SER A 4 40.66 -4.42 -0.14
C SER A 4 40.31 -5.88 0.16
N CYS A 5 39.41 -6.12 1.12
CA CYS A 5 38.84 -7.43 1.44
C CYS A 5 37.32 -7.35 1.65
N ARG A 6 36.60 -8.45 1.37
CA ARG A 6 35.19 -8.59 1.74
C ARG A 6 35.10 -8.83 3.24
N PHE A 7 34.11 -8.23 3.90
CA PHE A 7 33.89 -8.40 5.33
C PHE A 7 32.40 -8.24 5.66
N LEU A 8 31.78 -9.31 6.19
CA LEU A 8 30.37 -9.36 6.61
C LEU A 8 29.42 -8.70 5.58
N ASP A 9 29.46 -9.21 4.34
CA ASP A 9 28.70 -8.71 3.18
C ASP A 9 28.97 -7.26 2.74
N GLY A 10 29.88 -6.55 3.42
CA GLY A 10 30.47 -5.29 3.01
C GLY A 10 31.89 -5.42 2.47
N ILE A 11 32.58 -4.28 2.35
CA ILE A 11 33.94 -4.18 1.83
C ILE A 11 34.79 -3.19 2.64
N ILE A 12 35.98 -3.63 3.04
CA ILE A 12 37.00 -2.82 3.70
C ILE A 12 38.16 -2.63 2.72
N GLY A 13 38.73 -1.43 2.65
CA GLY A 13 39.81 -1.12 1.71
C GLY A 13 39.71 0.29 1.14
N ASP A 14 40.48 0.52 0.08
CA ASP A 14 40.50 1.79 -0.64
C ASP A 14 39.16 2.13 -1.31
N SER A 15 38.91 3.42 -1.51
CA SER A 15 37.64 3.92 -2.06
C SER A 15 37.32 3.39 -3.46
N SER A 16 38.34 3.12 -4.29
CA SER A 16 38.14 2.60 -5.66
C SER A 16 37.64 1.15 -5.61
N SER A 17 38.26 0.31 -4.78
CA SER A 17 37.82 -1.07 -4.59
C SER A 17 36.41 -1.15 -3.98
N LYS A 18 36.11 -0.28 -3.00
CA LYS A 18 34.75 -0.16 -2.43
C LYS A 18 33.73 0.21 -3.50
N GLY A 19 34.01 1.24 -4.30
CA GLY A 19 33.15 1.67 -5.40
C GLY A 19 32.90 0.56 -6.41
N ARG A 20 33.93 -0.20 -6.78
CA ARG A 20 33.82 -1.34 -7.71
C ARG A 20 32.91 -2.44 -7.16
N PHE A 21 33.06 -2.79 -5.89
CA PHE A 21 32.22 -3.83 -5.25
C PHE A 21 30.75 -3.40 -5.17
N VAL A 22 30.47 -2.18 -4.70
CA VAL A 22 29.10 -1.68 -4.63
C VAL A 22 28.48 -1.58 -6.03
N SER A 23 29.23 -1.09 -7.02
CA SER A 23 28.75 -1.02 -8.41
C SER A 23 28.39 -2.39 -8.97
N MET A 24 29.22 -3.40 -8.70
CA MET A 24 28.94 -4.79 -9.09
C MET A 24 27.65 -5.31 -8.42
N LYS A 25 27.44 -5.01 -7.13
CA LYS A 25 26.21 -5.38 -6.42
C LYS A 25 24.99 -4.62 -6.92
N ALA A 26 25.10 -3.31 -7.16
CA ALA A 26 24.05 -2.49 -7.76
C ALA A 26 23.64 -3.03 -9.13
N LYS A 27 24.60 -3.45 -9.98
CA LYS A 27 24.31 -4.11 -11.26
C LYS A 27 23.60 -5.46 -11.11
N GLN A 28 23.96 -6.25 -10.10
CA GLN A 28 23.25 -7.48 -9.77
C GLN A 28 21.79 -7.20 -9.37
N TRP A 29 21.57 -6.22 -8.48
CA TRP A 29 20.21 -5.83 -8.06
C TRP A 29 19.41 -5.17 -9.18
N GLU A 30 20.04 -4.43 -10.10
CA GLU A 30 19.40 -3.96 -11.33
C GLU A 30 18.80 -5.13 -12.11
N SER A 31 19.58 -6.19 -12.32
CA SER A 31 19.09 -7.41 -12.98
C SER A 31 17.94 -8.07 -12.21
N TYR A 32 17.97 -8.04 -10.88
CA TYR A 32 16.93 -8.63 -10.04
C TYR A 32 15.62 -7.83 -10.12
N VAL A 33 15.71 -6.49 -10.11
CA VAL A 33 14.57 -5.61 -10.34
C VAL A 33 13.95 -5.90 -11.71
N ARG A 34 14.76 -6.04 -12.76
CA ARG A 34 14.27 -6.40 -14.10
C ARG A 34 13.61 -7.77 -14.17
N MET A 35 14.10 -8.76 -13.43
CA MET A 35 13.41 -10.06 -13.32
C MET A 35 12.07 -9.93 -12.60
N LEU A 36 11.99 -9.16 -11.50
CA LEU A 36 10.73 -8.87 -10.84
C LEU A 36 9.77 -8.07 -11.72
N THR A 37 10.26 -7.23 -12.63
CA THR A 37 9.43 -6.56 -13.64
C THR A 37 8.71 -7.56 -14.53
N LEU A 38 9.37 -8.64 -14.96
CA LEU A 38 8.75 -9.69 -15.76
C LEU A 38 7.65 -10.40 -14.96
N VAL A 39 7.94 -10.74 -13.69
CA VAL A 39 6.96 -11.36 -12.79
C VAL A 39 5.78 -10.43 -12.54
N ALA A 40 6.00 -9.12 -12.40
CA ALA A 40 4.94 -8.14 -12.19
C ALA A 40 3.94 -8.07 -13.35
N GLY A 41 4.31 -8.57 -14.54
CA GLY A 41 3.44 -8.75 -15.69
C GLY A 41 2.23 -9.63 -15.40
N ASP A 42 2.46 -10.77 -14.76
CA ASP A 42 1.45 -11.80 -14.50
C ASP A 42 1.06 -11.90 -13.01
N HIS A 43 1.99 -11.57 -12.12
CA HIS A 43 1.90 -11.72 -10.66
C HIS A 43 2.35 -10.42 -9.95
N PRO A 44 1.61 -9.31 -10.12
CA PRO A 44 2.01 -8.00 -9.63
C PRO A 44 2.07 -7.92 -8.10
N GLN A 45 1.16 -8.58 -7.38
CA GLN A 45 1.16 -8.58 -5.91
C GLN A 45 2.42 -9.25 -5.37
N GLU A 46 2.77 -10.42 -5.88
CA GLU A 46 3.95 -11.19 -5.51
C GLU A 46 5.22 -10.43 -5.83
N ALA A 47 5.33 -9.86 -7.02
CA ALA A 47 6.49 -9.06 -7.42
C ALA A 47 6.69 -7.85 -6.50
N TYR A 48 5.59 -7.17 -6.15
CA TYR A 48 5.61 -6.04 -5.22
C TYR A 48 6.03 -6.45 -3.81
N ILE A 49 5.52 -7.56 -3.30
CA ILE A 49 5.88 -8.07 -1.97
C ILE A 49 7.32 -8.59 -1.94
N ALA A 50 7.77 -9.29 -2.98
CA ALA A 50 9.15 -9.73 -3.13
C ALA A 50 10.11 -8.53 -3.16
N LEU A 51 9.77 -7.46 -3.88
CA LEU A 51 10.56 -6.24 -3.87
C LEU A 51 10.59 -5.61 -2.47
N THR A 52 9.42 -5.36 -1.89
CA THR A 52 9.28 -4.49 -0.71
C THR A 52 9.64 -5.19 0.60
N LYS A 53 9.43 -6.49 0.72
CA LYS A 53 9.74 -7.27 1.93
C LYS A 53 11.07 -8.00 1.86
N SER A 54 11.64 -8.22 0.67
CA SER A 54 12.89 -8.98 0.51
C SER A 54 13.96 -8.19 -0.21
N LEU A 55 13.86 -8.04 -1.53
CA LEU A 55 14.96 -7.57 -2.37
C LEU A 55 15.51 -6.22 -1.93
N GLN A 56 14.64 -5.25 -1.60
CA GLN A 56 15.13 -3.93 -1.18
C GLN A 56 15.95 -3.96 0.11
N ASN A 57 15.68 -4.93 1.00
CA ASN A 57 16.41 -5.04 2.27
C ASN A 57 17.87 -5.45 2.07
N GLU A 58 18.21 -6.10 0.95
CA GLU A 58 19.60 -6.48 0.64
C GLU A 58 20.49 -5.25 0.42
N TRP A 59 20.07 -4.31 -0.43
CA TRP A 59 20.88 -3.09 -0.65
C TRP A 59 20.82 -2.13 0.52
N LEU A 60 19.69 -2.06 1.24
CA LEU A 60 19.60 -1.28 2.48
C LEU A 60 20.58 -1.78 3.53
N TYR A 61 20.83 -3.09 3.59
CA TYR A 61 21.88 -3.65 4.45
C TYR A 61 23.26 -3.15 4.02
N LEU A 62 23.61 -3.27 2.72
CA LEU A 62 24.91 -2.81 2.22
C LEU A 62 25.15 -1.31 2.48
N GLN A 63 24.10 -0.50 2.39
CA GLN A 63 24.14 0.94 2.68
C GLN A 63 24.43 1.24 4.15
N LYS A 64 23.94 0.43 5.09
CA LYS A 64 24.25 0.59 6.53
C LYS A 64 25.72 0.37 6.85
N VAL A 65 26.42 -0.46 6.06
CA VAL A 65 27.82 -0.85 6.31
C VAL A 65 28.82 -0.17 5.37
N THR A 66 28.35 0.60 4.37
CA THR A 66 29.22 1.25 3.39
C THR A 66 28.95 2.75 3.29
N PRO A 67 29.89 3.63 3.69
CA PRO A 67 29.70 5.07 3.60
C PRO A 67 29.70 5.56 2.15
N ASN A 68 29.04 6.69 1.91
CA ASN A 68 29.12 7.48 0.66
C ASN A 68 28.86 6.68 -0.63
N CYS A 69 27.96 5.69 -0.56
CA CYS A 69 27.71 4.77 -1.67
C CYS A 69 26.42 5.04 -2.47
N GLY A 70 25.59 6.01 -2.06
CA GLY A 70 24.26 6.27 -2.66
C GLY A 70 24.29 6.48 -4.17
N HIS A 71 25.24 7.26 -4.68
CA HIS A 71 25.39 7.55 -6.11
C HIS A 71 25.62 6.29 -6.99
N LEU A 72 26.09 5.19 -6.40
CA LEU A 72 26.34 3.93 -7.12
C LEU A 72 25.05 3.13 -7.38
N PHE A 73 23.93 3.52 -6.78
CA PHE A 73 22.64 2.87 -6.93
C PHE A 73 21.77 3.45 -8.04
N GLN A 74 22.27 4.40 -8.84
CA GLN A 74 21.51 5.04 -9.91
C GLN A 74 20.84 4.03 -10.84
N SER A 75 21.56 2.99 -11.27
CA SER A 75 21.00 1.94 -12.13
C SER A 75 19.81 1.18 -11.53
N VAL A 76 19.81 0.98 -10.20
CA VAL A 76 18.71 0.34 -9.48
C VAL A 76 17.51 1.28 -9.43
N GLU A 77 17.74 2.55 -9.09
CA GLU A 77 16.70 3.58 -9.08
C GLU A 77 16.06 3.75 -10.48
N ASP A 78 16.88 3.83 -11.52
CA ASP A 78 16.42 3.93 -12.90
C ASP A 78 15.54 2.72 -13.25
N SER A 79 15.93 1.51 -12.85
CA SER A 79 15.13 0.29 -13.11
C SER A 79 13.82 0.26 -12.32
N LEU A 80 13.82 0.74 -11.07
CA LEU A 80 12.60 0.87 -10.28
C LEU A 80 11.62 1.85 -10.95
N SER A 81 12.11 3.03 -11.31
CA SER A 81 11.32 4.12 -11.87
C SER A 81 10.85 3.86 -13.30
N SER A 82 11.71 3.36 -14.18
CA SER A 82 11.45 3.27 -15.62
C SER A 82 10.78 1.98 -16.06
N VAL A 83 10.94 0.87 -15.33
CA VAL A 83 10.40 -0.44 -15.76
C VAL A 83 9.58 -1.15 -14.70
N PHE A 84 10.03 -1.21 -13.44
CA PHE A 84 9.31 -1.97 -12.41
C PHE A 84 7.98 -1.33 -12.01
N ILE A 85 7.99 -0.04 -11.61
CA ILE A 85 6.77 0.67 -11.21
C ILE A 85 5.75 0.69 -12.37
N PRO A 86 6.15 1.00 -13.63
CA PRO A 86 5.23 0.94 -14.75
C PRO A 86 4.63 -0.45 -15.00
N ALA A 87 5.41 -1.52 -14.90
CA ALA A 87 4.90 -2.89 -15.04
C ALA A 87 3.95 -3.27 -13.89
N LEU A 88 4.24 -2.80 -12.68
CA LEU A 88 3.44 -3.07 -11.49
C LEU A 88 2.03 -2.47 -11.61
N ILE A 89 1.95 -1.20 -12.03
CA ILE A 89 0.68 -0.44 -12.12
C ILE A 89 0.00 -0.66 -13.47
N GLY A 90 0.77 -0.96 -14.52
CA GLY A 90 0.32 -0.97 -15.92
C GLY A 90 0.24 0.42 -16.56
N HIS A 91 0.78 1.45 -15.92
CA HIS A 91 0.81 2.84 -16.40
C HIS A 91 2.20 3.44 -16.25
N ASN A 92 2.56 4.38 -17.12
CA ASN A 92 3.76 5.18 -16.92
C ASN A 92 3.67 5.97 -15.60
N ALA A 93 4.76 5.97 -14.85
CA ALA A 93 4.89 6.75 -13.62
C ALA A 93 5.60 8.08 -13.90
N SER A 94 4.96 9.18 -13.53
CA SER A 94 5.60 10.51 -13.54
C SER A 94 6.62 10.66 -12.40
N SER A 95 7.46 11.69 -12.46
CA SER A 95 8.37 12.02 -11.35
C SER A 95 7.62 12.29 -10.05
N ARG A 96 6.41 12.84 -10.14
CA ARG A 96 5.52 13.04 -9.00
C ARG A 96 5.03 11.71 -8.43
N ASP A 97 4.60 10.78 -9.31
CA ASP A 97 4.19 9.43 -8.91
C ASP A 97 5.34 8.70 -8.20
N ARG A 98 6.56 8.76 -8.77
CA ARG A 98 7.75 8.16 -8.16
C ARG A 98 8.04 8.71 -6.75
N THR A 99 7.91 10.03 -6.58
CA THR A 99 8.08 10.71 -5.29
C THR A 99 7.01 10.27 -4.27
N LEU A 100 5.77 10.02 -4.72
CA LEU A 100 4.72 9.49 -3.87
C LEU A 100 4.98 8.02 -3.51
N PHE A 101 5.31 7.17 -4.49
CA PHE A 101 5.52 5.73 -4.30
C PHE A 101 6.73 5.40 -3.43
N TYR A 102 7.67 6.33 -3.31
CA TYR A 102 8.74 6.32 -2.31
C TYR A 102 8.22 6.24 -0.88
N LEU A 103 7.13 6.94 -0.58
CA LEU A 103 6.61 7.05 0.77
C LEU A 103 6.08 5.71 1.31
N PRO A 104 6.03 5.53 2.63
CA PRO A 104 5.33 4.40 3.21
C PRO A 104 3.85 4.42 2.85
N VAL A 105 3.24 3.23 2.90
CA VAL A 105 1.81 3.02 2.62
C VAL A 105 0.87 3.90 3.47
N ARG A 106 1.24 4.18 4.72
CA ARG A 106 0.52 5.11 5.62
C ARG A 106 0.62 6.60 5.23
N PHE A 107 1.45 6.93 4.25
CA PHE A 107 1.58 8.24 3.62
C PHE A 107 1.18 8.17 2.13
N ASP A 108 0.29 7.24 1.80
CA ASP A 108 -0.20 6.95 0.46
C ASP A 108 0.84 6.46 -0.57
N GLY A 109 2.06 6.13 -0.14
CA GLY A 109 3.05 5.55 -1.06
C GLY A 109 2.97 4.03 -1.20
N LEU A 110 3.98 3.47 -1.86
CA LEU A 110 4.15 2.02 -2.08
C LEU A 110 5.35 1.45 -1.31
N ASN A 111 6.00 2.26 -0.47
CA ASN A 111 7.21 1.86 0.25
C ASN A 111 8.32 1.32 -0.68
N ILE A 112 8.36 1.81 -1.93
CA ILE A 112 9.41 1.51 -2.92
C ILE A 112 10.50 2.55 -2.75
N ARG A 113 11.45 2.24 -1.87
CA ARG A 113 12.46 3.19 -1.39
C ARG A 113 13.39 3.65 -2.51
N ASP A 114 13.82 4.90 -2.42
CA ASP A 114 14.89 5.46 -3.25
C ASP A 114 16.24 4.98 -2.68
N PRO A 115 17.01 4.16 -3.43
CA PRO A 115 18.28 3.63 -2.95
C PRO A 115 19.40 4.67 -2.97
N ILE A 116 19.24 5.82 -3.61
CA ILE A 116 20.25 6.89 -3.64
C ILE A 116 20.13 7.75 -2.37
N VAL A 117 18.91 8.25 -2.10
CA VAL A 117 18.66 9.22 -1.03
C VAL A 117 18.84 8.62 0.37
N ASN A 118 18.52 7.33 0.54
CA ASN A 118 18.54 6.69 1.86
C ASN A 118 19.93 6.31 2.38
N ALA A 119 20.92 6.19 1.50
CA ALA A 119 22.19 5.52 1.82
C ALA A 119 22.94 6.19 2.98
N GLU A 120 23.03 7.52 2.97
CA GLU A 120 23.78 8.29 3.98
C GLU A 120 23.10 8.23 5.35
N SER A 121 21.78 8.45 5.42
CA SER A 121 21.03 8.38 6.67
C SER A 121 21.13 6.99 7.31
N LEU A 122 21.04 5.92 6.51
CA LEU A 122 21.14 4.54 7.00
C LEU A 122 22.54 4.22 7.55
N TYR A 123 23.59 4.67 6.87
CA TYR A 123 24.96 4.49 7.33
C TYR A 123 25.17 5.21 8.67
N ASN A 124 24.80 6.49 8.75
CA ASN A 124 25.00 7.31 9.96
C ASN A 124 24.25 6.73 11.16
N THR A 125 22.98 6.35 10.98
CA THR A 125 22.19 5.71 12.04
C THR A 125 22.78 4.36 12.47
N SER A 126 23.30 3.56 11.54
CA SER A 126 23.97 2.30 11.88
C SER A 126 25.26 2.52 12.67
N ARG A 127 26.03 3.56 12.33
CA ARG A 127 27.25 3.94 13.05
C ARG A 127 26.95 4.42 14.47
N GLU A 128 25.93 5.25 14.63
CA GLU A 128 25.48 5.74 15.94
C GLU A 128 25.00 4.59 16.82
N ALA A 129 24.10 3.73 16.32
CA ALA A 129 23.56 2.61 17.09
C ALA A 129 24.62 1.58 17.54
N THR A 130 25.76 1.51 16.84
CA THR A 130 26.87 0.58 17.13
C THR A 130 28.06 1.27 17.78
N GLN A 131 27.90 2.51 18.25
CA GLN A 131 29.00 3.30 18.82
C GLN A 131 29.56 2.65 20.10
N VAL A 132 28.70 2.29 21.07
CA VAL A 132 29.14 1.63 22.32
C VAL A 132 29.97 0.39 22.03
N LEU A 133 29.49 -0.49 21.14
CA LEU A 133 30.25 -1.69 20.73
C LEU A 133 31.58 -1.32 20.07
N SER A 134 31.57 -0.37 19.14
CA SER A 134 32.77 0.05 18.42
C SER A 134 33.83 0.64 19.34
N ASP A 135 33.42 1.45 20.32
CA ASP A 135 34.31 2.14 21.26
C ASP A 135 34.88 1.17 22.29
N SER A 136 34.08 0.20 22.75
CA SER A 136 34.56 -0.86 23.62
C SER A 136 35.56 -1.80 22.94
N ILE A 137 35.32 -2.18 21.69
CA ILE A 137 36.27 -3.01 20.91
C ILE A 137 37.61 -2.29 20.73
N LYS A 138 37.60 -0.96 20.62
CA LYS A 138 38.81 -0.13 20.50
C LYS A 138 39.48 0.16 21.85
N GLY A 139 38.90 -0.28 22.96
CA GLY A 139 39.42 -0.06 24.30
C GLY A 139 39.21 1.35 24.84
N PHE A 140 38.30 2.15 24.27
CA PHE A 140 37.99 3.49 24.79
C PHE A 140 37.12 3.42 26.06
N HIS A 141 36.23 2.43 26.16
CA HIS A 141 35.32 2.23 27.29
C HIS A 141 35.11 0.73 27.58
N GLU A 142 34.78 0.37 28.82
CA GLU A 142 34.33 -1.00 29.13
C GLU A 142 32.96 -1.26 28.50
N PHE A 143 32.73 -2.49 28.03
CA PHE A 143 31.45 -2.83 27.40
C PHE A 143 30.34 -3.00 28.43
N SER A 144 29.29 -2.20 28.31
CA SER A 144 28.02 -2.38 29.03
C SER A 144 26.91 -2.79 28.06
N LEU A 145 26.32 -3.95 28.31
CA LEU A 145 25.16 -4.41 27.53
C LEU A 145 23.95 -3.47 27.72
N SER A 146 23.79 -2.91 28.91
CA SER A 146 22.68 -1.99 29.23
C SER A 146 22.79 -0.72 28.38
N ASP A 147 23.94 -0.07 28.40
CA ASP A 147 24.20 1.18 27.69
C ASP A 147 24.09 0.96 26.17
N HIS A 148 24.55 -0.19 25.69
CA HIS A 148 24.40 -0.56 24.28
C HIS A 148 22.93 -0.70 23.87
N MET A 149 22.11 -1.38 24.68
CA MET A 149 20.69 -1.55 24.40
C MET A 149 19.95 -0.21 24.47
N GLU A 150 20.26 0.63 25.44
CA GLU A 150 19.68 1.98 25.57
C GLU A 150 20.02 2.86 24.36
N LEU A 151 21.27 2.82 23.89
CA LEU A 151 21.68 3.55 22.68
C LEU A 151 20.95 3.02 21.44
N ILE A 152 20.85 1.69 21.25
CA ILE A 152 20.09 1.13 20.12
C ILE A 152 18.63 1.61 20.14
N LEU A 153 17.97 1.55 21.30
CA LEU A 153 16.56 1.92 21.43
C LEU A 153 16.34 3.42 21.14
N SER A 154 17.18 4.28 21.71
CA SER A 154 17.12 5.73 21.51
C SER A 154 17.42 6.12 20.06
N THR A 155 18.49 5.61 19.46
CA THR A 155 18.83 5.86 18.04
C THR A 155 17.74 5.34 17.11
N ARG A 156 17.15 4.16 17.38
CA ARG A 156 16.02 3.63 16.59
C ARG A 156 14.80 4.52 16.69
N SER A 157 14.46 4.99 17.89
CA SER A 157 13.33 5.90 18.12
C SER A 157 13.54 7.23 17.38
N ALA A 158 14.73 7.82 17.50
CA ALA A 158 15.12 9.05 16.82
C ALA A 158 15.04 8.89 15.29
N PHE A 159 15.55 7.78 14.75
CA PHE A 159 15.48 7.48 13.32
C PHE A 159 14.04 7.36 12.82
N ILE A 160 13.18 6.62 13.53
CA ILE A 160 11.77 6.46 13.15
C ILE A 160 11.06 7.81 13.13
N LYS A 161 11.31 8.67 14.14
CA LYS A 161 10.73 10.01 14.22
C LYS A 161 11.22 10.89 13.07
N ALA A 162 12.53 10.95 12.83
CA ALA A 162 13.11 11.75 11.75
C ALA A 162 12.58 11.32 10.37
N GLN A 163 12.48 10.01 10.11
CA GLN A 163 11.90 9.49 8.87
C GLN A 163 10.41 9.84 8.75
N HIS A 164 9.65 9.72 9.83
CA HIS A 164 8.24 10.14 9.84
C HIS A 164 8.09 11.62 9.46
N ASP A 165 8.93 12.50 10.02
CA ASP A 165 8.89 13.94 9.73
C ASP A 165 9.29 14.24 8.28
N ILE A 166 10.28 13.55 7.73
CA ILE A 166 10.66 13.65 6.31
C ILE A 166 9.48 13.21 5.41
N TYR A 167 8.87 12.06 5.69
CA TYR A 167 7.74 11.57 4.90
C TYR A 167 6.54 12.50 4.99
N ALA A 168 6.25 13.05 6.17
CA ALA A 168 5.18 14.03 6.35
C ALA A 168 5.44 15.29 5.53
N GLN A 169 6.68 15.81 5.52
CA GLN A 169 7.04 16.98 4.70
C GLN A 169 6.90 16.72 3.20
N ILE A 170 7.35 15.56 2.71
CA ILE A 170 7.21 15.20 1.30
C ILE A 170 5.73 15.07 0.95
N PHE A 171 4.96 14.37 1.78
CA PHE A 171 3.51 14.23 1.60
C PHE A 171 2.82 15.59 1.56
N SER A 172 3.09 16.49 2.51
CA SER A 172 2.49 17.84 2.52
C SER A 172 2.82 18.62 1.25
N LYS A 173 4.07 18.57 0.76
CA LYS A 173 4.43 19.22 -0.52
C LYS A 173 3.63 18.66 -1.69
N ILE A 174 3.45 17.35 -1.77
CA ILE A 174 2.61 16.69 -2.78
C ILE A 174 1.16 17.14 -2.59
N PHE A 175 0.63 17.02 -1.39
CA PHE A 175 -0.75 17.37 -1.05
C PHE A 175 -1.06 18.82 -1.41
N ASP A 176 -0.26 19.79 -0.96
CA ASP A 176 -0.52 21.22 -1.14
C ASP A 176 -0.50 21.64 -2.61
N SER A 177 0.39 21.03 -3.40
CA SER A 177 0.50 21.25 -4.85
C SER A 177 -0.54 20.49 -5.68
N SER A 178 -1.36 19.64 -5.06
CA SER A 178 -2.42 18.88 -5.74
C SER A 178 -3.71 19.70 -5.88
N ASP A 179 -4.48 19.37 -6.92
CA ASP A 179 -5.84 19.86 -7.10
C ASP A 179 -6.81 19.22 -6.07
N LEU A 180 -8.04 19.75 -6.00
CA LEU A 180 -9.03 19.32 -5.01
C LEU A 180 -9.37 17.82 -5.12
N VAL A 181 -9.41 17.30 -6.35
CA VAL A 181 -9.69 15.89 -6.60
C VAL A 181 -8.55 15.05 -6.04
N SER A 182 -7.30 15.30 -6.44
CA SER A 182 -6.15 14.54 -5.91
C SER A 182 -6.00 14.66 -4.39
N LYS A 183 -6.25 15.83 -3.79
CA LYS A 183 -6.22 16.02 -2.33
C LYS A 183 -7.20 15.07 -1.63
N ARG A 184 -8.41 14.89 -2.18
CA ARG A 184 -9.39 13.95 -1.66
C ARG A 184 -8.85 12.51 -1.62
N PHE A 185 -8.26 12.04 -2.71
CA PHE A 185 -7.69 10.69 -2.80
C PHE A 185 -6.54 10.49 -1.81
N LEU A 186 -5.60 11.44 -1.77
CA LEU A 186 -4.47 11.41 -0.85
C LEU A 186 -4.92 11.35 0.62
N SER A 187 -5.98 12.10 0.99
CA SER A 187 -6.58 12.02 2.32
C SER A 187 -7.22 10.65 2.58
N ARG A 188 -8.10 10.19 1.68
CA ARG A 188 -8.82 8.91 1.82
C ARG A 188 -7.86 7.73 1.99
N ASN A 189 -6.80 7.69 1.20
CA ASN A 189 -5.84 6.60 1.18
C ASN A 189 -4.98 6.52 2.45
N ARG A 190 -4.89 7.61 3.23
CA ARG A 190 -4.16 7.69 4.49
C ARG A 190 -4.93 7.03 5.64
N ASP A 191 -6.25 7.17 5.65
CA ASP A 191 -7.13 6.81 6.76
C ASP A 191 -7.66 5.36 6.69
N SER A 192 -6.77 4.38 6.41
CA SER A 192 -7.02 2.92 6.54
C SER A 192 -7.62 2.18 5.32
N LEU A 193 -7.03 2.31 4.13
CA LEU A 193 -7.41 1.51 2.94
C LEU A 193 -6.25 0.74 2.30
N SER A 194 -5.26 0.38 3.10
CA SER A 194 -3.95 -0.01 2.56
C SER A 194 -3.39 -1.33 3.09
N ALA A 195 -4.17 -2.08 3.90
CA ALA A 195 -3.74 -3.35 4.47
C ALA A 195 -3.39 -4.38 3.37
N TRP A 196 -4.18 -4.43 2.30
CA TRP A 196 -3.97 -5.30 1.14
C TRP A 196 -2.61 -5.12 0.43
N LEU A 197 -1.97 -3.95 0.56
CA LEU A 197 -0.62 -3.70 0.05
C LEU A 197 0.46 -4.27 0.98
N THR A 198 0.15 -4.48 2.25
CA THR A 198 1.10 -5.00 3.24
C THR A 198 0.91 -6.48 3.53
N ASP A 199 -0.20 -7.07 3.10
CA ASP A 199 -0.50 -8.48 3.30
C ASP A 199 0.38 -9.36 2.42
N THR A 200 0.80 -10.50 2.96
CA THR A 200 1.56 -11.50 2.19
C THR A 200 0.56 -12.32 1.37
N PRO A 201 0.78 -12.53 0.06
CA PRO A 201 -0.13 -13.28 -0.80
C PRO A 201 -0.08 -14.77 -0.47
N ILE A 202 -0.83 -15.17 0.56
CA ILE A 202 -0.93 -16.57 1.00
C ILE A 202 -2.28 -17.10 0.51
N SER A 203 -2.25 -18.02 -0.46
CA SER A 203 -3.48 -18.57 -1.05
C SER A 203 -4.34 -19.34 -0.06
N LYS A 204 -3.76 -19.93 0.99
CA LYS A 204 -4.52 -20.65 2.03
C LYS A 204 -5.41 -19.72 2.85
N ASP A 205 -5.02 -18.47 2.98
CA ASP A 205 -5.69 -17.47 3.82
C ASP A 205 -6.50 -16.46 2.98
N ASP A 206 -6.69 -16.74 1.69
CA ASP A 206 -7.40 -15.88 0.73
C ASP A 206 -6.85 -14.44 0.62
N PHE A 207 -5.55 -14.25 0.90
CA PHE A 207 -4.86 -12.95 0.74
C PHE A 207 -4.25 -12.74 -0.64
N HIS A 208 -4.40 -13.72 -1.53
CA HIS A 208 -3.94 -13.63 -2.91
C HIS A 208 -4.98 -12.91 -3.77
N LEU A 209 -4.57 -11.79 -4.37
CA LEU A 209 -5.35 -11.03 -5.34
C LEU A 209 -4.93 -11.45 -6.75
N SER A 210 -5.88 -11.57 -7.67
CA SER A 210 -5.55 -11.70 -9.08
C SER A 210 -4.79 -10.47 -9.60
N ALA A 211 -4.08 -10.63 -10.72
CA ALA A 211 -3.37 -9.53 -11.36
C ALA A 211 -4.28 -8.33 -11.68
N ILE A 212 -5.53 -8.61 -12.07
CA ILE A 212 -6.54 -7.60 -12.38
C ILE A 212 -6.98 -6.90 -11.10
N GLU A 213 -7.37 -7.64 -10.06
CA GLU A 213 -7.80 -7.05 -8.78
C GLU A 213 -6.73 -6.15 -8.16
N PHE A 214 -5.47 -6.59 -8.16
CA PHE A 214 -4.36 -5.82 -7.62
C PHE A 214 -4.11 -4.54 -8.43
N ARG A 215 -4.07 -4.61 -9.76
CA ARG A 215 -3.82 -3.44 -10.62
C ARG A 215 -4.99 -2.47 -10.63
N ASP A 216 -6.22 -2.97 -10.68
CA ASP A 216 -7.41 -2.12 -10.61
C ASP A 216 -7.47 -1.41 -9.26
N ALA A 217 -7.15 -2.09 -8.16
CA ALA A 217 -7.04 -1.46 -6.85
C ALA A 217 -5.95 -0.36 -6.81
N LEU A 218 -4.78 -0.58 -7.42
CA LEU A 218 -3.76 0.46 -7.56
C LEU A 218 -4.23 1.63 -8.43
N CYS A 219 -4.91 1.35 -9.54
CA CYS A 219 -5.44 2.37 -10.43
C CYS A 219 -6.49 3.24 -9.74
N LEU A 220 -7.43 2.62 -9.03
CA LEU A 220 -8.43 3.32 -8.21
C LEU A 220 -7.78 4.12 -7.07
N ARG A 221 -6.72 3.58 -6.46
CA ARG A 221 -5.98 4.27 -5.40
C ARG A 221 -5.30 5.55 -5.92
N TYR A 222 -4.69 5.49 -7.10
CA TYR A 222 -3.86 6.58 -7.66
C TYR A 222 -4.52 7.33 -8.82
N MET A 223 -5.83 7.20 -8.98
CA MET A 223 -6.60 7.85 -10.04
C MET A 223 -6.04 7.61 -11.45
N LYS A 224 -5.57 6.39 -11.70
CA LYS A 224 -5.19 5.94 -13.04
C LYS A 224 -6.41 5.26 -13.70
N PRO A 225 -6.55 5.36 -15.03
CA PRO A 225 -7.59 4.62 -15.74
C PRO A 225 -7.45 3.11 -15.50
N LEU A 226 -8.56 2.40 -15.35
CA LEU A 226 -8.52 0.94 -15.31
C LEU A 226 -8.05 0.40 -16.67
N LEU A 227 -7.26 -0.68 -16.65
CA LEU A 227 -6.53 -1.13 -17.84
C LEU A 227 -7.38 -1.92 -18.84
N GLN A 228 -8.39 -2.65 -18.35
CA GLN A 228 -9.16 -3.61 -19.15
C GLN A 228 -10.64 -3.26 -19.24
N LEU A 229 -10.98 -1.96 -19.26
CA LEU A 229 -12.36 -1.54 -19.49
C LEU A 229 -12.76 -1.74 -20.95
N PRO A 230 -13.95 -2.31 -21.25
CA PRO A 230 -14.50 -2.26 -22.59
C PRO A 230 -14.69 -0.79 -23.03
N PRO A 231 -14.75 -0.48 -24.33
CA PRO A 231 -14.89 0.90 -24.80
C PRO A 231 -16.24 1.52 -24.42
N ASN A 232 -17.30 0.69 -24.39
CA ASN A 232 -18.67 1.10 -24.15
C ASN A 232 -19.31 0.24 -23.07
N CYS A 233 -20.21 0.86 -22.33
CA CYS A 233 -21.02 0.22 -21.30
C CYS A 233 -22.05 -0.72 -21.95
N ASP A 234 -22.08 -1.98 -21.52
CA ASP A 234 -23.02 -3.00 -22.00
C ASP A 234 -24.49 -2.72 -21.61
N GLY A 235 -24.72 -1.93 -20.57
CA GLY A 235 -26.07 -1.56 -20.11
C GLY A 235 -26.65 -0.31 -20.77
N CYS A 236 -25.87 0.76 -20.95
CA CYS A 236 -26.37 2.03 -21.49
C CYS A 236 -25.76 2.46 -22.83
N GLY A 237 -24.66 1.85 -23.27
CA GLY A 237 -23.97 2.18 -24.52
C GLY A 237 -22.97 3.35 -24.43
N ASP A 238 -22.93 4.10 -23.33
CA ASP A 238 -22.02 5.24 -23.15
C ASP A 238 -20.54 4.79 -23.04
N VAL A 239 -19.62 5.74 -23.19
CA VAL A 239 -18.18 5.50 -22.99
C VAL A 239 -17.92 5.00 -21.57
N PHE A 240 -17.22 3.88 -21.46
CA PHE A 240 -17.05 3.17 -20.20
C PHE A 240 -15.80 3.63 -19.45
N THR A 241 -15.93 4.74 -18.72
CA THR A 241 -14.88 5.25 -17.84
C THR A 241 -14.94 4.57 -16.46
N THR A 242 -13.88 4.71 -15.65
CA THR A 242 -13.88 4.26 -14.25
C THR A 242 -15.08 4.82 -13.48
N SER A 243 -15.35 6.12 -13.56
CA SER A 243 -16.52 6.73 -12.91
C SER A 243 -17.83 6.15 -13.43
N HIS A 244 -17.93 5.92 -14.75
CA HIS A 244 -19.12 5.29 -15.31
C HIS A 244 -19.33 3.86 -14.79
N ALA A 245 -18.25 3.07 -14.65
CA ALA A 245 -18.32 1.72 -14.08
C ALA A 245 -18.82 1.72 -12.63
N LEU A 246 -18.54 2.79 -11.87
CA LEU A 246 -18.98 2.94 -10.48
C LEU A 246 -20.43 3.47 -10.36
N ASP A 247 -20.89 4.28 -11.31
CA ASP A 247 -22.16 5.02 -11.24
C ASP A 247 -23.29 4.51 -12.17
N CYS A 248 -22.99 3.64 -13.14
CA CYS A 248 -24.00 3.20 -14.10
C CYS A 248 -25.07 2.31 -13.45
N ARG A 249 -26.32 2.77 -13.53
CA ARG A 249 -27.50 2.04 -13.03
C ARG A 249 -28.05 1.00 -14.02
N ARG A 250 -27.54 0.95 -15.25
CA ARG A 250 -28.07 0.09 -16.32
C ARG A 250 -27.23 -1.17 -16.57
N SER A 251 -25.92 -1.13 -16.34
CA SER A 251 -25.01 -2.29 -16.55
C SER A 251 -25.04 -3.32 -15.41
N GLY A 252 -25.72 -3.02 -14.31
CA GLY A 252 -25.83 -3.94 -13.18
C GLY A 252 -24.60 -4.05 -12.29
N LEU A 253 -23.48 -3.37 -12.59
CA LEU A 253 -22.27 -3.41 -11.76
C LEU A 253 -22.50 -2.88 -10.34
N ILE A 254 -23.33 -1.84 -10.18
CA ILE A 254 -23.72 -1.34 -8.85
C ILE A 254 -24.41 -2.45 -8.04
N ILE A 255 -25.37 -3.14 -8.66
CA ILE A 255 -26.13 -4.23 -8.02
C ILE A 255 -25.20 -5.40 -7.72
N TYR A 256 -24.30 -5.75 -8.64
CA TYR A 256 -23.34 -6.83 -8.44
C TYR A 256 -22.39 -6.55 -7.28
N ARG A 257 -21.84 -5.33 -7.21
CA ARG A 257 -21.00 -4.89 -6.08
C ARG A 257 -21.76 -4.96 -4.76
N HIS A 258 -22.99 -4.45 -4.74
CA HIS A 258 -23.88 -4.51 -3.58
C HIS A 258 -24.08 -5.96 -3.13
N ASN A 259 -24.52 -6.82 -4.03
CA ASN A 259 -24.83 -8.22 -3.74
C ASN A 259 -23.60 -9.00 -3.27
N LYS A 260 -22.41 -8.74 -3.83
CA LYS A 260 -21.17 -9.35 -3.34
C LYS A 260 -20.89 -9.02 -1.87
N ILE A 261 -21.01 -7.74 -1.48
CA ILE A 261 -20.79 -7.31 -0.10
C ILE A 261 -21.90 -7.86 0.81
N HIS A 262 -23.15 -7.77 0.37
CA HIS A 262 -24.30 -8.34 1.06
C HIS A 262 -24.13 -9.84 1.34
N ASP A 263 -23.77 -10.62 0.32
CA ASP A 263 -23.60 -12.07 0.44
C ASP A 263 -22.42 -12.42 1.35
N LEU A 264 -21.32 -11.66 1.28
CA LEU A 264 -20.18 -11.83 2.18
C LEU A 264 -20.55 -11.56 3.64
N LEU A 265 -21.24 -10.43 3.90
CA LEU A 265 -21.69 -10.08 5.24
C LEU A 265 -22.68 -11.11 5.78
N PHE A 266 -23.61 -11.60 4.95
CA PHE A 266 -24.49 -12.69 5.33
C PHE A 266 -23.70 -13.95 5.71
N SER A 267 -22.73 -14.36 4.89
CA SER A 267 -21.90 -15.54 5.17
C SER A 267 -21.19 -15.42 6.51
N PHE A 268 -20.53 -14.29 6.78
CA PHE A 268 -19.90 -14.06 8.09
C PHE A 268 -20.90 -14.05 9.23
N SER A 269 -22.03 -13.37 9.05
CA SER A 269 -23.08 -13.33 10.07
C SER A 269 -23.64 -14.73 10.38
N SER A 270 -23.79 -15.59 9.38
CA SER A 270 -24.30 -16.96 9.55
C SER A 270 -23.35 -17.89 10.31
N LEU A 271 -22.05 -17.56 10.38
CA LEU A 271 -21.07 -18.30 11.17
C LEU A 271 -21.14 -17.95 12.66
N VAL A 272 -21.58 -16.72 12.98
CA VAL A 272 -21.54 -16.17 14.34
C VAL A 272 -22.92 -16.22 15.01
N TRP A 273 -23.98 -15.89 14.28
CA TRP A 273 -25.33 -15.78 14.81
C TRP A 273 -26.24 -16.90 14.32
N THR A 274 -27.20 -17.24 15.18
CA THR A 274 -28.27 -18.18 14.83
C THR A 274 -29.43 -17.42 14.20
N GLN A 275 -30.16 -18.06 13.28
CA GLN A 275 -31.31 -17.46 12.58
C GLN A 275 -30.96 -16.20 11.75
N THR A 276 -29.87 -16.29 10.98
CA THR A 276 -29.52 -15.29 9.97
C THR A 276 -30.36 -15.48 8.71
N VAL A 277 -30.96 -14.41 8.19
CA VAL A 277 -31.88 -14.43 7.04
C VAL A 277 -31.42 -13.39 6.01
N LYS A 278 -31.36 -13.79 4.73
CA LYS A 278 -31.19 -12.86 3.60
C LYS A 278 -32.52 -12.22 3.26
N GLN A 279 -32.48 -10.93 2.97
CA GLN A 279 -33.62 -10.16 2.48
C GLN A 279 -34.92 -10.32 3.30
N PRO A 280 -34.90 -10.19 4.65
CA PRO A 280 -36.10 -10.34 5.46
C PRO A 280 -37.13 -9.23 5.19
N ILE A 281 -38.40 -9.62 5.13
CA ILE A 281 -39.53 -8.69 5.00
C ILE A 281 -39.74 -7.98 6.34
N VAL A 282 -39.59 -6.65 6.33
CA VAL A 282 -39.82 -5.78 7.49
C VAL A 282 -41.28 -5.37 7.57
N LYS A 283 -41.86 -5.01 6.43
CA LYS A 283 -43.27 -4.63 6.32
C LYS A 283 -43.84 -5.15 5.01
N ASP A 284 -44.83 -6.03 5.12
CA ASP A 284 -45.44 -6.65 3.95
C ASP A 284 -46.47 -5.71 3.30
N SER A 285 -46.35 -5.50 1.99
CA SER A 285 -47.30 -4.78 1.14
C SER A 285 -48.74 -5.29 1.27
N THR A 286 -48.94 -6.58 1.56
CA THR A 286 -50.27 -7.20 1.67
C THR A 286 -51.08 -6.73 2.88
N SER A 287 -50.44 -6.08 3.85
CA SER A 287 -51.05 -5.72 5.13
C SER A 287 -51.71 -4.33 5.15
N SER A 288 -51.74 -3.61 4.02
CA SER A 288 -52.08 -2.17 4.00
C SER A 288 -52.90 -1.74 2.78
N ASN A 289 -53.90 -0.87 3.00
CA ASN A 289 -54.67 -0.17 1.98
C ASN A 289 -54.46 1.36 2.15
N PRO A 290 -53.91 2.10 1.17
CA PRO A 290 -53.52 1.69 -0.19
C PRO A 290 -52.23 0.84 -0.23
N PRO A 291 -51.99 0.11 -1.34
CA PRO A 291 -50.79 -0.70 -1.51
C PRO A 291 -49.52 0.18 -1.53
N PHE A 292 -48.50 -0.25 -0.80
CA PHE A 292 -47.14 0.29 -0.87
C PHE A 292 -46.16 -0.85 -1.12
N ASP A 293 -44.96 -0.55 -1.61
CA ASP A 293 -43.92 -1.55 -1.86
C ASP A 293 -43.39 -2.17 -0.55
N SER A 294 -43.34 -3.50 -0.48
CA SER A 294 -42.84 -4.20 0.71
C SER A 294 -41.48 -3.65 1.14
N LEU A 295 -41.35 -3.33 2.43
CA LEU A 295 -40.08 -2.91 3.00
C LEU A 295 -39.26 -4.16 3.30
N ILE A 296 -38.14 -4.32 2.61
CA ILE A 296 -37.23 -5.46 2.71
C ILE A 296 -35.87 -4.92 3.15
N ALA A 297 -35.32 -5.46 4.24
CA ALA A 297 -33.95 -5.16 4.66
C ALA A 297 -33.00 -6.15 3.98
N ASP A 298 -31.71 -5.84 3.88
CA ASP A 298 -30.74 -6.75 3.23
C ASP A 298 -30.44 -7.99 4.07
N LEU A 299 -30.24 -7.81 5.38
CA LEU A 299 -29.80 -8.88 6.27
C LEU A 299 -30.54 -8.82 7.60
N GLY A 300 -30.97 -9.97 8.12
CA GLY A 300 -31.48 -10.12 9.47
C GLY A 300 -30.63 -11.09 10.27
N ALA A 301 -30.32 -10.77 11.52
CA ALA A 301 -29.64 -11.69 12.44
C ALA A 301 -30.19 -11.55 13.86
N ARG A 302 -30.41 -12.67 14.56
CA ARG A 302 -30.93 -12.68 15.93
C ARG A 302 -29.78 -12.66 16.94
N GLY A 303 -29.92 -11.82 17.97
CA GLY A 303 -28.97 -11.78 19.08
C GLY A 303 -27.74 -10.90 18.88
N VAL A 304 -27.73 -10.00 17.88
CA VAL A 304 -26.56 -9.15 17.61
C VAL A 304 -26.31 -8.17 18.74
N TRP A 305 -27.31 -7.35 19.09
CA TRP A 305 -27.19 -6.33 20.15
C TRP A 305 -27.85 -6.74 21.46
N GLN A 306 -28.94 -7.49 21.37
CA GLN A 306 -29.72 -7.93 22.52
C GLN A 306 -30.11 -9.39 22.34
N PRO A 307 -30.01 -10.23 23.38
CA PRO A 307 -30.44 -11.61 23.31
C PRO A 307 -31.87 -11.74 22.78
N GLN A 308 -32.10 -12.70 21.89
CA GLN A 308 -33.41 -13.02 21.32
C GLN A 308 -34.07 -11.94 20.44
N THR A 309 -33.42 -10.80 20.20
CA THR A 309 -33.92 -9.73 19.32
C THR A 309 -33.31 -9.86 17.92
N THR A 310 -34.15 -9.77 16.89
CA THR A 310 -33.68 -9.69 15.50
C THR A 310 -33.24 -8.27 15.17
N THR A 311 -32.00 -8.12 14.74
CA THR A 311 -31.46 -6.89 14.17
C THR A 311 -31.51 -7.00 12.65
N LEU A 312 -32.00 -5.94 12.01
CA LEU A 312 -32.05 -5.82 10.55
C LEU A 312 -30.96 -4.84 10.11
N PHE A 313 -30.28 -5.16 9.03
CA PHE A 313 -29.22 -4.36 8.43
C PHE A 313 -29.60 -4.01 7.00
N ASP A 314 -29.31 -2.78 6.62
CA ASP A 314 -29.40 -2.26 5.26
C ASP A 314 -27.98 -1.85 4.84
N ILE A 315 -27.55 -2.30 3.68
CA ILE A 315 -26.17 -2.16 3.21
C ILE A 315 -26.16 -1.11 2.11
N ARG A 316 -25.26 -0.13 2.27
CA ARG A 316 -25.07 0.91 1.27
C ARG A 316 -23.63 0.94 0.79
N ILE A 317 -23.45 0.86 -0.53
CA ILE A 317 -22.18 1.12 -1.18
C ILE A 317 -22.23 2.53 -1.75
N VAL A 318 -21.24 3.34 -1.38
CA VAL A 318 -21.16 4.76 -1.74
C VAL A 318 -19.83 5.02 -2.42
N ASP A 319 -19.86 5.60 -3.61
CA ASP A 319 -18.68 6.24 -4.18
C ASP A 319 -18.51 7.60 -3.51
N THR A 320 -17.56 7.70 -2.58
CA THR A 320 -17.26 8.95 -1.90
C THR A 320 -16.53 9.94 -2.80
N ASP A 321 -16.02 9.52 -3.96
CA ASP A 321 -15.15 10.31 -4.83
C ASP A 321 -15.89 10.92 -6.04
N VAL A 322 -17.20 10.71 -6.15
CA VAL A 322 -18.05 11.35 -7.15
C VAL A 322 -17.99 12.89 -7.06
N PRO A 323 -18.05 13.63 -8.19
CA PRO A 323 -17.90 15.09 -8.20
C PRO A 323 -18.82 15.86 -7.24
N SER A 324 -20.02 15.34 -6.95
CA SER A 324 -20.99 15.97 -6.04
C SER A 324 -20.56 15.99 -4.58
N TYR A 325 -19.57 15.17 -4.18
CA TYR A 325 -19.06 15.07 -2.81
C TYR A 325 -17.70 15.73 -2.60
N LEU A 326 -17.10 16.36 -3.62
CA LEU A 326 -15.76 16.94 -3.54
C LEU A 326 -15.59 17.96 -2.40
N THR A 327 -16.65 18.68 -2.02
CA THR A 327 -16.65 19.68 -0.95
C THR A 327 -16.87 19.10 0.45
N LYS A 328 -17.21 17.81 0.57
CA LYS A 328 -17.48 17.12 1.84
C LYS A 328 -16.36 16.15 2.15
N SER A 329 -15.91 16.02 3.40
CA SER A 329 -14.96 14.95 3.74
C SER A 329 -15.61 13.56 3.56
N PRO A 330 -14.84 12.49 3.29
CA PRO A 330 -15.39 11.13 3.21
C PRO A 330 -16.22 10.74 4.44
N GLU A 331 -15.78 11.11 5.65
CA GLU A 331 -16.50 10.85 6.90
C GLU A 331 -17.84 11.57 6.95
N ALA A 332 -17.90 12.80 6.43
CA ALA A 332 -19.14 13.56 6.32
C ALA A 332 -20.10 12.92 5.31
N VAL A 333 -19.60 12.33 4.23
CA VAL A 333 -20.44 11.57 3.28
C VAL A 333 -21.09 10.39 3.99
N PHE A 334 -20.32 9.59 4.73
CA PHE A 334 -20.84 8.41 5.43
C PHE A 334 -21.88 8.74 6.51
N LYS A 335 -21.79 9.89 7.19
CA LYS A 335 -22.79 10.32 8.20
C LYS A 335 -24.17 10.60 7.62
N HIS A 336 -24.25 10.87 6.32
CA HIS A 336 -25.51 11.20 5.62
C HIS A 336 -26.01 10.06 4.73
N CYS A 337 -25.35 8.90 4.79
CA CYS A 337 -25.65 7.74 3.97
C CYS A 337 -26.57 6.74 4.68
#